data_AF-A0A2V7LEP2-F1
#
_entry.id   AF-A0A2V7LEP2-F1
#
_cell.length_a   1.000
_cell.length_b   1.000
_cell.length_c   1.000
_cell.angle_alpha   90.00
_cell.angle_beta   90.00
_cell.angle_gamma   90.00
#
_symmetry.space_group_name_H-M   'P 1'
#
loop_
_entity.id
_entity.type
_entity.pdbx_description
1 polymer ?
#
loop_
_entity_poly.entity_id
_entity_poly.type
_entity_poly.pdbx_seq_one_letter_code
_entity_poly.pdbx_strand_id
1 'polypeptide(L)'
;MPTRDRASTAHRARYTVLRRDRLPTSSRGALPTAYSSESNRTYHLHQLLGKGGFGEVYLATPAPRGGLPTQVCVKITERLSPWLRESYFAELLYRQARALRILDRFVVVDGTRTRYCLVMEYAEHGDLGAWLASKGAQPERFVRRELAGILTVLDVLHRGQALHRDLTPFNVFVCEGEQLKLGDFGIATHQLSHRGVTADAFNLFNVPTEIAWGKVRRWQQRDDIYQVGLIAVMLLRGDITSPIRSRDVRKLPCSDQLKEVIHRCLGVRGKRYEAAGELIAALRHSSTEPGFSRVRSLAGKRVSFTGFLSRPRSEAMAAARRAGAIVQSKPGRSTDVLVRGRTNVLQIAGAVGGLKVMEIRRLAATGHIVKVIGDGQFWKLVKSRRRR
;
A
#
# COMPACT_ATOMS: atom_id res chain seq x y z
N MET A 1 24.51 -26.75 -6.47
CA MET A 1 24.80 -25.57 -5.63
C MET A 1 25.47 -24.51 -6.50
N PRO A 2 24.81 -23.38 -6.80
CA PRO A 2 25.47 -22.20 -7.35
C PRO A 2 25.63 -21.11 -6.29
N THR A 3 26.73 -20.38 -6.44
CA THR A 3 27.40 -19.46 -5.52
C THR A 3 26.55 -18.28 -5.04
N ARG A 4 26.78 -17.91 -3.77
CA ARG A 4 25.99 -16.98 -2.95
C ARG A 4 26.39 -15.50 -3.08
N ASP A 5 27.22 -15.12 -4.05
CA ASP A 5 28.08 -13.94 -3.91
C ASP A 5 27.85 -12.75 -4.86
N ARG A 6 26.63 -12.52 -5.38
CA ARG A 6 26.36 -11.32 -6.22
C ARG A 6 25.14 -10.49 -5.85
N ALA A 7 24.64 -10.57 -4.61
CA ALA A 7 23.49 -9.78 -4.15
C ALA A 7 23.77 -8.89 -2.93
N SER A 8 25.02 -8.45 -2.74
CA SER A 8 25.45 -7.80 -1.49
C SER A 8 26.22 -6.49 -1.74
N THR A 9 25.52 -5.42 -2.14
CA THR A 9 26.06 -4.04 -1.97
C THR A 9 25.02 -2.91 -1.99
N ALA A 10 23.72 -3.18 -2.17
CA ALA A 10 22.73 -2.11 -2.35
C ALA A 10 21.85 -1.79 -1.12
N HIS A 11 22.21 -2.21 0.10
CA HIS A 11 21.21 -2.31 1.18
C HIS A 11 21.61 -1.74 2.54
N ARG A 12 22.13 -0.51 2.55
CA ARG A 12 22.09 0.36 3.73
C ARG A 12 21.88 1.81 3.31
N ALA A 13 20.62 2.19 3.11
CA ALA A 13 20.25 3.59 2.95
C ALA A 13 19.04 3.89 3.83
N ARG A 14 19.24 3.89 5.16
CA ARG A 14 18.25 4.39 6.11
C ARG A 14 18.69 5.76 6.59
N TYR A 15 17.75 6.68 6.74
CA TYR A 15 17.93 7.83 7.60
C TYR A 15 17.86 7.36 9.06
N THR A 16 18.91 7.60 9.84
CA THR A 16 18.79 7.55 11.31
C THR A 16 18.22 8.88 11.76
N VAL A 17 16.95 8.90 12.21
CA VAL A 17 16.35 10.08 12.83
C VAL A 17 17.04 10.30 14.17
N LEU A 18 17.76 11.41 14.31
CA LEU A 18 18.43 11.76 15.56
C LEU A 18 17.38 12.32 16.53
N ARG A 19 17.24 11.70 17.72
CA ARG A 19 16.41 12.25 18.81
C ARG A 19 17.02 13.55 19.32
N ARG A 20 16.15 14.48 19.75
CA ARG A 20 16.50 15.82 20.26
C ARG A 20 17.59 15.84 21.33
N ASP A 21 17.73 14.76 22.11
CA ASP A 21 18.55 14.74 23.33
C ASP A 21 19.92 14.02 23.20
N ARG A 22 20.35 13.62 21.99
CA ARG A 22 21.68 13.04 21.78
C ARG A 22 22.32 13.57 20.50
N LEU A 23 22.92 14.76 20.61
CA LEU A 23 23.78 15.32 19.57
C LEU A 23 25.25 15.14 19.95
N PRO A 24 26.08 14.53 19.10
CA PRO A 24 27.52 14.74 19.16
C PRO A 24 27.79 16.20 18.79
N THR A 25 28.56 16.90 19.62
CA THR A 25 29.16 18.18 19.27
C THR A 25 30.09 18.00 18.08
N SER A 26 29.91 18.87 17.08
CA SER A 26 30.54 18.81 15.76
C SER A 26 32.06 18.92 15.79
N SER A 27 32.72 18.29 14.81
CA SER A 27 33.97 18.85 14.28
C SER A 27 34.20 18.55 12.78
N ARG A 28 34.34 19.66 12.02
CA ARG A 28 35.05 19.91 10.75
C ARG A 28 34.35 19.64 9.38
N GLY A 29 33.90 20.75 8.78
CA GLY A 29 33.52 20.93 7.36
C GLY A 29 32.24 21.77 7.23
N ALA A 30 32.33 23.08 6.94
CA ALA A 30 31.19 24.01 6.98
C ALA A 30 30.06 23.64 5.98
N LEU A 31 28.82 23.58 6.48
CA LEU A 31 27.62 23.97 5.74
C LEU A 31 26.68 24.76 6.68
N PRO A 32 27.04 26.00 7.08
CA PRO A 32 26.10 26.89 7.78
C PRO A 32 25.00 27.38 6.84
N THR A 33 25.23 27.33 5.52
CA THR A 33 24.31 27.78 4.48
C THR A 33 24.45 26.95 3.20
N ALA A 34 23.36 26.79 2.45
CA ALA A 34 23.35 26.31 1.08
C ALA A 34 22.76 27.39 0.16
N TYR A 35 23.47 27.81 -0.88
CA TYR A 35 23.02 28.86 -1.79
C TYR A 35 22.49 28.28 -3.10
N SER A 36 21.27 28.67 -3.48
CA SER A 36 20.66 28.40 -4.78
C SER A 36 20.90 29.60 -5.70
N SER A 37 21.69 29.40 -6.75
CA SER A 37 21.89 30.40 -7.80
C SER A 37 20.65 30.56 -8.67
N GLU A 38 19.84 29.51 -8.83
CA GLU A 38 18.61 29.54 -9.65
C GLU A 38 17.52 30.42 -9.01
N SER A 39 17.36 30.34 -7.69
CA SER A 39 16.36 31.13 -6.96
C SER A 39 16.93 32.36 -6.25
N ASN A 40 18.23 32.62 -6.39
CA ASN A 40 19.00 33.66 -5.70
C ASN A 40 18.72 33.67 -4.18
N ARG A 41 18.87 32.49 -3.55
CA ARG A 41 18.42 32.25 -2.18
C ARG A 41 19.42 31.46 -1.37
N THR A 42 19.68 31.94 -0.17
CA THR A 42 20.49 31.27 0.84
C THR A 42 19.57 30.50 1.80
N TYR A 43 19.85 29.23 2.01
CA TYR A 43 19.20 28.39 3.01
C TYR A 43 20.14 28.22 4.20
N HIS A 44 19.81 28.82 5.33
CA HIS A 44 20.57 28.68 6.57
C HIS A 44 20.26 27.32 7.19
N LEU A 45 21.26 26.43 7.27
CA LEU A 45 21.09 25.07 7.77
C LEU A 45 21.26 25.05 9.30
N HIS A 46 20.31 24.47 10.01
CA HIS A 46 20.28 24.48 11.48
C HIS A 46 20.58 23.11 12.07
N GLN A 47 19.64 22.18 11.93
CA GLN A 47 19.68 20.87 12.60
C GLN A 47 19.73 19.75 11.55
N LEU A 48 20.65 18.80 11.71
CA LEU A 48 20.60 17.53 10.97
C LEU A 48 19.42 16.68 11.47
N LEU A 49 18.42 16.49 10.62
CA LEU A 49 17.22 15.71 10.91
C LEU A 49 17.44 14.22 10.64
N GLY A 50 18.25 13.91 9.63
CA GLY A 50 18.60 12.54 9.32
C GLY A 50 19.79 12.42 8.37
N LYS A 51 20.49 11.28 8.46
CA LYS A 51 21.56 10.90 7.54
C LYS A 51 21.41 9.45 7.08
N GLY A 52 21.58 9.21 5.78
CA GLY A 52 21.45 7.89 5.16
C GLY A 52 22.07 7.79 3.77
N GLY A 53 21.84 6.67 3.08
CA GLY A 53 22.41 6.42 1.74
C GLY A 53 21.80 7.27 0.60
N PHE A 54 20.81 8.09 0.92
CA PHE A 54 20.26 9.13 0.04
C PHE A 54 20.79 10.53 0.36
N GLY A 55 21.65 10.68 1.36
CA GLY A 55 22.27 11.94 1.75
C GLY A 55 21.94 12.36 3.18
N GLU A 56 22.11 13.65 3.44
CA GLU A 56 21.85 14.32 4.71
C GLU A 56 20.65 15.25 4.55
N VAL A 57 19.77 15.33 5.56
CA VAL A 57 18.60 16.21 5.56
C VAL A 57 18.69 17.16 6.73
N TYR A 58 18.62 18.45 6.45
CA TYR A 58 18.72 19.52 7.42
C TYR A 58 17.42 20.30 7.54
N LEU A 59 17.05 20.70 8.74
CA LEU A 59 16.11 21.80 8.96
C LEU A 59 16.80 23.11 8.57
N ALA A 60 16.12 23.97 7.83
CA ALA A 60 16.68 25.22 7.35
C ALA A 60 15.68 26.36 7.29
N THR A 61 16.21 27.59 7.16
CA THR A 61 15.43 28.81 6.93
C THR A 61 15.88 29.50 5.64
N PRO A 62 14.97 29.84 4.72
CA PRO A 62 15.29 30.56 3.49
C PRO A 62 15.51 32.06 3.72
N ALA A 63 16.51 32.64 3.06
CA ALA A 63 16.84 34.06 3.03
C ALA A 63 17.22 34.52 1.60
N PRO A 64 16.50 35.49 0.99
CA PRO A 64 15.23 36.05 1.45
C PRO A 64 14.15 34.95 1.55
N ARG A 65 13.02 35.22 2.23
CA ARG A 65 11.93 34.22 2.35
C ARG A 65 11.08 34.10 1.09
N GLY A 66 10.84 35.21 0.37
CA GLY A 66 10.27 35.22 -0.99
C GLY A 66 9.15 34.20 -1.25
N GLY A 67 8.11 34.18 -0.39
CA GLY A 67 6.94 33.29 -0.50
C GLY A 67 7.08 31.87 0.06
N LEU A 68 8.28 31.44 0.48
CA LEU A 68 8.48 30.14 1.10
C LEU A 68 8.02 30.13 2.58
N PRO A 69 7.75 28.94 3.15
CA PRO A 69 7.56 28.79 4.59
C PRO A 69 8.79 29.24 5.38
N THR A 70 8.59 29.60 6.65
CA THR A 70 9.68 29.98 7.57
C THR A 70 10.68 28.83 7.80
N GLN A 71 10.18 27.59 7.78
CA GLN A 71 10.99 26.39 7.94
C GLN A 71 10.84 25.48 6.73
N VAL A 72 11.97 25.00 6.23
CA VAL A 72 12.07 24.05 5.12
C VAL A 72 13.06 22.94 5.47
N CYS A 73 13.01 21.84 4.74
CA CYS A 73 14.04 20.80 4.79
C CYS A 73 14.97 20.92 3.58
N VAL A 74 16.28 20.79 3.77
CA VAL A 74 17.26 20.71 2.68
C VAL A 74 17.90 19.33 2.70
N LYS A 75 17.57 18.51 1.70
CA LYS A 75 18.22 17.22 1.44
C LYS A 75 19.43 17.44 0.54
N ILE A 76 20.60 17.01 0.99
CA ILE A 76 21.89 17.17 0.30
C ILE A 76 22.47 15.79 0.02
N THR A 77 22.81 15.53 -1.24
CA THR A 77 23.33 14.23 -1.68
C THR A 77 24.42 14.40 -2.73
N GLU A 78 25.37 13.48 -2.82
CA GLU A 78 26.36 13.42 -3.90
C GLU A 78 25.88 12.55 -5.07
N ARG A 79 24.67 11.99 -4.97
CA ARG A 79 24.13 11.05 -5.96
C ARG A 79 23.18 11.76 -6.93
N LEU A 80 23.65 11.96 -8.16
CA LEU A 80 22.88 12.59 -9.23
C LEU A 80 21.59 11.83 -9.60
N SER A 81 21.65 10.51 -9.76
CA SER A 81 20.52 9.72 -10.27
C SER A 81 19.26 9.75 -9.37
N PRO A 82 19.35 9.57 -8.04
CA PRO A 82 18.20 9.77 -7.15
C PRO A 82 17.68 11.21 -7.17
N TRP A 83 18.57 12.20 -7.16
CA TRP A 83 18.19 13.63 -7.20
C TRP A 83 17.42 14.01 -8.47
N LEU A 84 17.88 13.55 -9.64
CA LEU A 84 17.18 13.75 -10.91
C LEU A 84 15.78 13.13 -10.89
N ARG A 85 15.65 11.92 -10.33
CA ARG A 85 14.35 11.24 -10.20
C ARG A 85 13.40 11.99 -9.28
N GLU A 86 13.86 12.38 -8.09
CA GLU A 86 13.05 13.17 -7.15
C GLU A 86 12.62 14.50 -7.77
N SER A 87 13.53 15.20 -8.46
CA SER A 87 13.23 16.44 -9.19
C SER A 87 12.16 16.24 -10.27
N TYR A 88 12.31 15.19 -11.08
CA TYR A 88 11.34 14.85 -12.13
C TYR A 88 9.96 14.53 -11.55
N PHE A 89 9.88 13.65 -10.54
CA PHE A 89 8.60 13.26 -9.95
C PHE A 89 7.97 14.41 -9.16
N ALA A 90 8.76 15.33 -8.59
CA ALA A 90 8.24 16.53 -7.98
C ALA A 90 7.50 17.44 -8.98
N GLU A 91 8.01 17.59 -10.21
CA GLU A 91 7.28 18.30 -11.27
C GLU A 91 6.00 17.58 -11.66
N LEU A 92 6.10 16.26 -11.89
CA LEU A 92 4.94 15.44 -12.26
C LEU A 92 3.82 15.52 -11.21
N LEU A 93 4.18 15.64 -9.94
CA LEU A 93 3.27 15.63 -8.80
C LEU A 93 2.99 17.02 -8.21
N TYR A 94 3.46 18.11 -8.85
CA TYR A 94 3.36 19.47 -8.30
C TYR A 94 1.92 19.88 -7.90
N ARG A 95 0.92 19.40 -8.65
CA ARG A 95 -0.52 19.68 -8.38
C ARG A 95 -1.14 18.76 -7.32
N GLN A 96 -0.40 17.78 -6.79
CA GLN A 96 -0.91 16.83 -5.82
C GLN A 96 -0.69 17.33 -4.40
N ALA A 97 -1.76 17.78 -3.75
CA ALA A 97 -1.71 18.31 -2.37
C ALA A 97 -1.15 17.31 -1.34
N ARG A 98 -1.23 16.00 -1.66
CA ARG A 98 -0.76 14.90 -0.81
C ARG A 98 0.63 14.41 -1.16
N ALA A 99 1.31 15.02 -2.13
CA ALA A 99 2.74 14.82 -2.36
C ALA A 99 3.54 15.83 -1.52
N LEU A 100 4.64 15.38 -0.92
CA LEU A 100 5.56 16.27 -0.22
C LEU A 100 6.21 17.22 -1.22
N ARG A 101 5.98 18.53 -1.05
CA ARG A 101 6.37 19.55 -2.03
C ARG A 101 7.88 19.75 -2.05
N ILE A 102 8.46 19.72 -3.24
CA ILE A 102 9.79 20.30 -3.51
C ILE A 102 9.59 21.77 -3.86
N LEU A 103 10.28 22.63 -3.13
CA LEU A 103 10.20 24.08 -3.19
C LEU A 103 11.32 24.70 -4.02
N ASP A 104 12.48 24.02 -4.08
CA ASP A 104 13.65 24.45 -4.83
C ASP A 104 14.57 23.24 -5.08
N ARG A 105 15.41 23.32 -6.10
CA ARG A 105 16.40 22.31 -6.45
C ARG A 105 17.60 22.99 -7.08
N PHE A 106 18.81 22.64 -6.65
CA PHE A 106 20.01 23.29 -7.15
C PHE A 106 21.23 22.41 -6.88
N VAL A 107 22.36 22.81 -7.48
CA VAL A 107 23.64 22.14 -7.34
C VAL A 107 24.64 23.08 -6.68
N VAL A 108 25.33 22.58 -5.67
CA VAL A 108 26.45 23.27 -5.00
C VAL A 108 27.74 22.56 -5.37
N VAL A 109 28.68 23.30 -5.93
CA VAL A 109 30.02 22.81 -6.25
C VAL A 109 31.01 23.40 -5.25
N ASP A 110 31.70 22.55 -4.52
CA ASP A 110 32.72 22.91 -3.53
C ASP A 110 34.03 22.19 -3.88
N GLY A 111 34.93 22.91 -4.56
CA GLY A 111 36.14 22.33 -5.16
C GLY A 111 35.79 21.22 -6.15
N THR A 112 36.18 19.98 -5.83
CA THR A 112 35.89 18.79 -6.65
C THR A 112 34.60 18.07 -6.26
N ARG A 113 33.92 18.50 -5.19
CA ARG A 113 32.70 17.86 -4.71
C ARG A 113 31.47 18.54 -5.30
N THR A 114 30.59 17.73 -5.88
CA THR A 114 29.27 18.17 -6.35
C THR A 114 28.19 17.67 -5.40
N ARG A 115 27.43 18.59 -4.81
CA ARG A 115 26.32 18.31 -3.92
C ARG A 115 25.03 18.74 -4.60
N TYR A 116 24.08 17.83 -4.69
CA TYR A 116 22.75 18.06 -5.22
C TYR A 116 21.79 18.32 -4.06
N CYS A 117 21.09 19.46 -4.12
CA CYS A 117 20.22 19.94 -3.07
C CYS A 117 18.75 19.88 -3.51
N LEU A 118 17.88 19.38 -2.63
CA LEU A 118 16.43 19.46 -2.75
C LEU A 118 15.89 20.17 -1.52
N VAL A 119 15.16 21.25 -1.75
CA VAL A 119 14.45 21.97 -0.71
C VAL A 119 13.02 21.49 -0.70
N MET A 120 12.54 21.07 0.45
CA MET A 120 11.20 20.52 0.64
C MET A 120 10.45 21.23 1.75
N GLU A 121 9.12 21.14 1.70
CA GLU A 121 8.30 21.54 2.84
C GLU A 121 8.70 20.76 4.10
N TYR A 122 8.65 21.44 5.25
CA TYR A 122 8.96 20.81 6.53
C TYR A 122 7.75 20.05 7.06
N ALA A 123 7.92 18.76 7.35
CA ALA A 123 6.93 17.95 8.03
C ALA A 123 7.08 18.10 9.56
N GLU A 124 6.25 18.94 10.15
CA GLU A 124 6.30 19.35 11.57
C GLU A 124 6.27 18.17 12.55
N HIS A 125 5.62 17.08 12.15
CA HIS A 125 5.47 15.87 12.95
C HIS A 125 6.41 14.74 12.52
N GLY A 126 7.32 15.00 11.59
CA GLY A 126 8.29 14.04 11.08
C GLY A 126 7.68 12.99 10.15
N ASP A 127 8.33 11.83 10.07
CA ASP A 127 7.81 10.67 9.33
C ASP A 127 6.72 9.93 10.13
N LEU A 128 5.91 9.15 9.42
CA LEU A 128 4.80 8.39 9.99
C LEU A 128 5.27 7.39 11.05
N GLY A 129 6.47 6.83 10.92
CA GLY A 129 7.03 5.92 11.91
C GLY A 129 7.24 6.61 13.26
N ALA A 130 7.92 7.76 13.25
CA ALA A 130 8.16 8.58 14.43
C ALA A 130 6.84 9.10 15.05
N TRP A 131 5.94 9.62 14.22
CA TRP A 131 4.64 10.12 14.68
C TRP A 131 3.79 9.01 15.30
N LEU A 132 3.72 7.83 14.67
CA LEU A 132 2.93 6.72 15.17
C LEU A 132 3.49 6.14 16.47
N ALA A 133 4.83 6.15 16.66
CA ALA A 133 5.46 5.76 17.92
C ALA A 133 5.04 6.67 19.09
N SER A 134 4.68 7.93 18.83
CA SER A 134 4.18 8.85 19.84
C SER A 134 2.66 8.79 20.00
N LYS A 135 1.90 8.65 18.90
CA LYS A 135 0.43 8.76 18.90
C LYS A 135 -0.28 7.44 19.11
N GLY A 136 0.36 6.32 18.82
CA GLY A 136 -0.25 5.00 18.87
C GLY A 136 -1.32 4.78 17.79
N ALA A 137 -2.19 3.80 18.03
CA ALA A 137 -3.17 3.33 17.07
C ALA A 137 -4.15 4.43 16.63
N GLN A 138 -4.46 4.45 15.34
CA GLN A 138 -5.34 5.45 14.74
C GLN A 138 -6.73 4.90 14.43
N PRO A 139 -7.79 5.73 14.59
CA PRO A 139 -9.15 5.31 14.30
C PRO A 139 -9.33 5.07 12.80
N GLU A 140 -10.20 4.12 12.46
CA GLU A 140 -10.48 3.75 11.07
C GLU A 140 -10.84 4.95 10.17
N ARG A 141 -11.58 5.94 10.69
CA ARG A 141 -11.91 7.17 9.94
C ARG A 141 -10.66 7.92 9.47
N PHE A 142 -9.67 8.05 10.35
CA PHE A 142 -8.38 8.66 10.02
C PHE A 142 -7.66 7.83 8.96
N VAL A 143 -7.54 6.52 9.18
CA VAL A 143 -6.86 5.58 8.27
C VAL A 143 -7.45 5.67 6.86
N ARG A 144 -8.78 5.62 6.72
CA ARG A 144 -9.44 5.74 5.41
C ARG A 144 -9.15 7.06 4.72
N ARG A 145 -9.29 8.18 5.45
CA ARG A 145 -9.10 9.53 4.92
C ARG A 145 -7.67 9.73 4.42
N GLU A 146 -6.69 9.39 5.26
CA GLU A 146 -5.28 9.61 4.95
C GLU A 146 -4.76 8.65 3.88
N LEU A 147 -5.15 7.37 3.91
CA LEU A 147 -4.80 6.43 2.84
C LEU A 147 -5.39 6.85 1.50
N ALA A 148 -6.67 7.26 1.47
CA ALA A 148 -7.28 7.76 0.24
C ALA A 148 -6.55 9.02 -0.28
N GLY A 149 -6.04 9.86 0.63
CA GLY A 149 -5.21 11.02 0.30
C GLY A 149 -3.89 10.64 -0.36
N ILE A 150 -3.05 9.83 0.29
CA ILE A 150 -1.76 9.42 -0.30
C ILE A 150 -1.93 8.60 -1.58
N LEU A 151 -3.04 7.86 -1.69
CA LEU A 151 -3.36 7.10 -2.91
C LEU A 151 -3.68 8.01 -4.10
N THR A 152 -4.09 9.27 -3.93
CA THR A 152 -4.28 10.16 -5.09
C THR A 152 -2.95 10.45 -5.79
N VAL A 153 -1.87 10.59 -5.01
CA VAL A 153 -0.50 10.72 -5.53
C VAL A 153 -0.10 9.46 -6.29
N LEU A 154 -0.33 8.30 -5.66
CA LEU A 154 0.02 7.01 -6.25
C LEU A 154 -0.80 6.71 -7.52
N ASP A 155 -2.05 7.19 -7.61
CA ASP A 155 -2.89 7.03 -8.80
C ASP A 155 -2.35 7.84 -9.99
N VAL A 156 -1.84 9.05 -9.75
CA VAL A 156 -1.13 9.82 -10.79
C VAL A 156 0.08 9.06 -11.30
N LEU A 157 0.90 8.51 -10.40
CA LEU A 157 2.05 7.69 -10.78
C LEU A 157 1.61 6.47 -11.61
N HIS A 158 0.65 5.68 -11.11
CA HIS A 158 0.22 4.45 -11.76
C HIS A 158 -0.39 4.72 -13.15
N ARG A 159 -1.16 5.80 -13.32
CA ARG A 159 -1.68 6.21 -14.65
C ARG A 159 -0.54 6.59 -15.60
N GLY A 160 0.48 7.29 -15.11
CA GLY A 160 1.72 7.60 -15.83
C GLY A 160 2.69 6.41 -15.98
N GLN A 161 2.24 5.18 -15.69
CA GLN A 161 3.08 3.98 -15.72
C GLN A 161 4.34 4.11 -14.84
N ALA A 162 4.26 4.85 -13.75
CA ALA A 162 5.32 4.98 -12.76
C ALA A 162 5.00 4.17 -11.49
N LEU A 163 6.05 3.68 -10.85
CA LEU A 163 6.01 2.85 -9.65
C LEU A 163 6.83 3.53 -8.56
N HIS A 164 6.31 3.56 -7.33
CA HIS A 164 7.01 4.15 -6.18
C HIS A 164 8.11 3.21 -5.64
N ARG A 165 7.76 1.93 -5.45
CA ARG A 165 8.65 0.83 -4.98
C ARG A 165 9.14 0.92 -3.53
N ASP A 166 9.08 2.09 -2.89
CA ASP A 166 9.51 2.27 -1.49
C ASP A 166 8.45 2.88 -0.56
N LEU A 167 7.21 2.42 -0.63
CA LEU A 167 6.19 2.90 0.31
C LEU A 167 6.44 2.30 1.71
N THR A 168 6.88 3.16 2.64
CA THR A 168 7.18 2.80 4.02
C THR A 168 6.75 3.91 4.97
N PRO A 169 6.60 3.64 6.28
CA PRO A 169 6.34 4.71 7.25
C PRO A 169 7.39 5.83 7.27
N PHE A 170 8.61 5.55 6.81
CA PHE A 170 9.70 6.54 6.77
C PHE A 170 9.63 7.48 5.55
N ASN A 171 8.85 7.10 4.53
CA ASN A 171 8.64 7.88 3.31
C ASN A 171 7.22 8.48 3.23
N VAL A 172 6.43 8.32 4.30
CA VAL A 172 5.16 9.02 4.50
C VAL A 172 5.38 10.03 5.61
N PHE A 173 5.14 11.29 5.33
CA PHE A 173 5.39 12.40 6.23
C PHE A 173 4.10 12.91 6.84
N VAL A 174 4.17 13.37 8.08
CA VAL A 174 3.04 13.94 8.81
C VAL A 174 3.23 15.45 8.89
N CYS A 175 2.46 16.16 8.09
CA CYS A 175 2.51 17.61 7.95
C CYS A 175 1.47 18.30 8.84
N GLU A 176 1.35 19.63 8.70
CA GLU A 176 0.36 20.47 9.38
C GLU A 176 -1.04 19.82 9.42
N GLY A 177 -1.68 19.88 10.59
CA GLY A 177 -3.00 19.27 10.81
C GLY A 177 -3.00 17.74 10.79
N GLU A 178 -1.84 17.11 11.04
CA GLU A 178 -1.62 15.66 11.01
C GLU A 178 -2.02 15.01 9.68
N GLN A 179 -1.80 15.73 8.58
CA GLN A 179 -2.07 15.25 7.24
C GLN A 179 -0.90 14.40 6.73
N LEU A 180 -1.19 13.20 6.26
CA LEU A 180 -0.21 12.34 5.60
C LEU A 180 0.07 12.85 4.19
N LYS A 181 1.37 12.97 3.87
CA LYS A 181 1.87 13.23 2.53
C LYS A 181 2.90 12.19 2.13
N LEU A 182 2.88 11.82 0.86
CA LEU A 182 3.83 10.87 0.29
C LEU A 182 5.08 11.60 -0.22
N GLY A 183 6.25 11.13 0.17
CA GLY A 183 7.54 11.65 -0.29
C GLY A 183 8.52 10.55 -0.68
N ASP A 184 9.75 10.98 -0.97
CA ASP A 184 10.89 10.16 -1.41
C ASP A 184 10.63 9.31 -2.66
N PHE A 185 10.78 9.96 -3.82
CA PHE A 185 10.69 9.32 -5.13
C PHE A 185 12.07 8.93 -5.69
N GLY A 186 13.11 8.85 -4.84
CA GLY A 186 14.51 8.63 -5.26
C GLY A 186 14.75 7.29 -5.95
N ILE A 187 13.84 6.33 -5.77
CA ILE A 187 13.86 5.06 -6.50
C ILE A 187 12.64 4.84 -7.41
N ALA A 188 11.76 5.82 -7.54
CA ALA A 188 10.61 5.71 -8.43
C ALA A 188 11.08 5.55 -9.89
N THR A 189 10.28 4.87 -10.70
CA THR A 189 10.66 4.55 -12.08
C THR A 189 9.46 4.28 -12.97
N HIS A 190 9.59 4.58 -14.27
CA HIS A 190 8.60 4.21 -15.27
C HIS A 190 8.76 2.74 -15.68
N GLN A 191 7.64 2.06 -15.83
CA GLN A 191 7.57 0.75 -16.47
C GLN A 191 7.32 0.94 -17.97
N LEU A 192 8.17 0.31 -18.78
CA LEU A 192 8.05 0.34 -20.25
C LEU A 192 6.87 -0.52 -20.77
N SER A 193 6.33 -1.38 -19.90
CA SER A 193 5.16 -2.20 -20.21
C SER A 193 4.45 -2.60 -18.92
N HIS A 194 3.23 -3.14 -19.05
CA HIS A 194 2.48 -3.72 -17.93
C HIS A 194 3.15 -4.94 -17.28
N ARG A 195 4.27 -5.43 -17.82
CA ARG A 195 5.07 -6.49 -17.18
C ARG A 195 5.78 -6.01 -15.91
N GLY A 196 5.88 -4.70 -15.70
CA GLY A 196 6.55 -4.10 -14.55
C GLY A 196 8.04 -3.87 -14.77
N VAL A 197 8.73 -3.44 -13.72
CA VAL A 197 10.19 -3.20 -13.72
C VAL A 197 10.92 -4.30 -12.96
N THR A 198 12.23 -4.41 -13.14
CA THR A 198 13.04 -5.33 -12.33
C THR A 198 12.90 -4.97 -10.85
N ALA A 199 12.67 -5.98 -10.02
CA ALA A 199 12.68 -5.83 -8.56
C ALA A 199 14.13 -5.89 -8.07
N ASP A 200 14.84 -4.77 -8.21
CA ASP A 200 16.25 -4.58 -7.86
C ASP A 200 16.48 -3.50 -6.79
N ALA A 201 15.48 -2.65 -6.56
CA ALA A 201 15.49 -1.58 -5.58
C ALA A 201 14.16 -1.56 -4.82
N PHE A 202 14.18 -1.96 -3.54
CA PHE A 202 13.04 -1.94 -2.62
C PHE A 202 13.51 -2.13 -1.18
N ASN A 203 12.69 -1.77 -0.20
CA ASN A 203 12.96 -2.07 1.20
C ASN A 203 12.54 -3.50 1.59
N LEU A 204 13.49 -4.32 2.06
CA LEU A 204 13.30 -5.71 2.50
C LEU A 204 12.22 -5.92 3.57
N PHE A 205 11.89 -4.91 4.36
CA PHE A 205 10.93 -5.02 5.45
C PHE A 205 9.48 -4.88 4.98
N ASN A 206 9.26 -4.20 3.84
CA ASN A 206 7.93 -3.88 3.33
C ASN A 206 7.66 -4.50 1.93
N VAL A 207 8.59 -5.29 1.41
CA VAL A 207 8.46 -5.97 0.12
C VAL A 207 7.51 -7.18 0.23
N PRO A 208 6.69 -7.48 -0.80
CA PRO A 208 5.95 -8.73 -0.86
C PRO A 208 6.89 -9.96 -0.74
N THR A 209 6.49 -10.96 0.05
CA THR A 209 7.35 -12.12 0.35
C THR A 209 7.77 -12.90 -0.90
N GLU A 210 6.93 -12.95 -1.93
CA GLU A 210 7.26 -13.57 -3.20
C GLU A 210 8.37 -12.85 -3.99
N ILE A 211 8.49 -11.53 -3.83
CA ILE A 211 9.60 -10.74 -4.38
C ILE A 211 10.84 -10.91 -3.50
N ALA A 212 10.68 -10.83 -2.17
CA ALA A 212 11.77 -11.00 -1.20
C ALA A 212 12.51 -12.33 -1.38
N TRP A 213 11.77 -13.40 -1.68
CA TRP A 213 12.31 -14.74 -1.92
C TRP A 213 12.74 -14.98 -3.37
N GLY A 214 12.68 -13.97 -4.24
CA GLY A 214 13.11 -14.06 -5.64
C GLY A 214 12.22 -14.94 -6.54
N LYS A 215 11.02 -15.35 -6.06
CA LYS A 215 10.04 -16.11 -6.85
C LYS A 215 9.39 -15.23 -7.92
N VAL A 216 9.27 -13.94 -7.64
CA VAL A 216 8.84 -12.91 -8.57
C VAL A 216 10.00 -11.93 -8.75
N ARG A 217 10.38 -11.66 -10.01
CA ARG A 217 11.49 -10.76 -10.36
C ARG A 217 11.05 -9.40 -10.88
N ARG A 218 9.73 -9.20 -11.02
CA ARG A 218 9.14 -7.98 -11.56
C ARG A 218 8.27 -7.29 -10.52
N TRP A 219 8.56 -6.01 -10.26
CA TRP A 219 7.72 -5.12 -9.46
C TRP A 219 6.63 -4.50 -10.34
N GLN A 220 5.40 -4.46 -9.85
CA GLN A 220 4.23 -3.89 -10.52
C GLN A 220 3.45 -2.99 -9.56
N GLN A 221 2.47 -2.25 -10.10
CA GLN A 221 1.58 -1.38 -9.33
C GLN A 221 0.93 -2.07 -8.13
N ARG A 222 0.49 -3.32 -8.30
CA ARG A 222 -0.06 -4.17 -7.22
C ARG A 222 0.90 -4.43 -6.05
N ASP A 223 2.21 -4.24 -6.24
CA ASP A 223 3.22 -4.41 -5.21
C ASP A 223 3.38 -3.11 -4.37
N ASP A 224 3.17 -1.94 -4.98
CA ASP A 224 2.96 -0.68 -4.23
C ASP A 224 1.68 -0.77 -3.40
N ILE A 225 0.60 -1.37 -3.95
CA ILE A 225 -0.66 -1.62 -3.22
C ILE A 225 -0.46 -2.51 -1.99
N TYR A 226 0.43 -3.50 -2.08
CA TYR A 226 0.78 -4.34 -0.93
C TYR A 226 1.39 -3.49 0.19
N GLN A 227 2.31 -2.59 -0.14
CA GLN A 227 2.95 -1.69 0.81
C GLN A 227 1.94 -0.73 1.46
N VAL A 228 0.97 -0.20 0.70
CA VAL A 228 -0.14 0.60 1.26
C VAL A 228 -0.97 -0.22 2.26
N GLY A 229 -1.21 -1.50 1.95
CA GLY A 229 -1.88 -2.43 2.87
C GLY A 229 -1.12 -2.61 4.19
N LEU A 230 0.22 -2.63 4.15
CA LEU A 230 1.05 -2.67 5.36
C LEU A 230 0.92 -1.37 6.18
N ILE A 231 0.97 -0.21 5.53
CA ILE A 231 0.78 1.09 6.19
C ILE A 231 -0.58 1.16 6.89
N ALA A 232 -1.65 0.67 6.24
CA ALA A 232 -2.99 0.59 6.84
C ALA A 232 -3.01 -0.21 8.14
N VAL A 233 -2.31 -1.35 8.16
CA VAL A 233 -2.19 -2.21 9.34
C VAL A 233 -1.42 -1.51 10.45
N MET A 234 -0.30 -0.88 10.10
CA MET A 234 0.55 -0.18 11.07
C MET A 234 -0.25 0.92 11.75
N LEU A 235 -0.94 1.76 10.99
CA LEU A 235 -1.83 2.80 11.50
C LEU A 235 -2.88 2.24 12.47
N LEU A 236 -3.58 1.16 12.09
CA LEU A 236 -4.62 0.55 12.93
C LEU A 236 -4.09 -0.10 14.21
N ARG A 237 -2.83 -0.55 14.21
CA ARG A 237 -2.18 -1.17 15.37
C ARG A 237 -1.45 -0.17 16.25
N GLY A 238 -1.01 0.94 15.69
CA GLY A 238 -0.07 1.84 16.35
C GLY A 238 1.35 1.29 16.41
N ASP A 239 1.69 0.34 15.52
CA ASP A 239 2.97 -0.37 15.57
C ASP A 239 3.50 -0.66 14.16
N ILE A 240 4.74 -0.23 13.90
CA ILE A 240 5.46 -0.42 12.63
C ILE A 240 6.39 -1.65 12.64
N THR A 241 6.58 -2.29 13.78
CA THR A 241 7.59 -3.34 13.99
C THR A 241 7.00 -4.75 13.96
N SER A 242 5.76 -4.93 14.45
CA SER A 242 5.15 -6.25 14.49
C SER A 242 4.87 -6.80 13.09
N PRO A 243 5.31 -8.03 12.77
CA PRO A 243 4.96 -8.66 11.52
C PRO A 243 3.45 -8.90 11.44
N ILE A 244 2.92 -8.93 10.21
CA ILE A 244 1.54 -9.31 9.95
C ILE A 244 1.44 -10.43 8.93
N ARG A 245 0.64 -11.45 9.23
CA ARG A 245 0.21 -12.46 8.26
C ARG A 245 -1.24 -12.16 7.85
N SER A 246 -1.66 -12.62 6.67
CA SER A 246 -3.02 -12.36 6.17
C SER A 246 -4.13 -12.83 7.13
N ARG A 247 -3.87 -13.87 7.94
CA ARG A 247 -4.82 -14.38 8.96
C ARG A 247 -5.00 -13.44 10.16
N ASP A 248 -4.05 -12.55 10.41
CA ASP A 248 -4.07 -11.64 11.56
C ASP A 248 -4.93 -10.41 11.28
N VAL A 249 -5.26 -10.15 10.00
CA VAL A 249 -6.16 -9.06 9.57
C VAL A 249 -7.51 -9.12 10.29
N ARG A 250 -8.00 -10.34 10.59
CA ARG A 250 -9.27 -10.55 11.32
C ARG A 250 -9.30 -9.91 12.71
N LYS A 251 -8.13 -9.71 13.33
CA LYS A 251 -7.96 -9.15 14.67
C LYS A 251 -7.82 -7.63 14.69
N LEU A 252 -7.77 -6.98 13.52
CA LEU A 252 -7.61 -5.52 13.46
C LEU A 252 -8.84 -4.82 14.05
N PRO A 253 -8.65 -3.71 14.79
CA PRO A 253 -9.73 -2.94 15.41
C PRO A 253 -10.42 -2.04 14.38
N CYS A 254 -11.00 -2.64 13.34
CA CYS A 254 -11.72 -1.94 12.28
C CYS A 254 -12.91 -2.76 11.76
N SER A 255 -13.72 -2.12 10.93
CA SER A 255 -14.86 -2.72 10.27
C SER A 255 -14.46 -3.92 9.40
N ASP A 256 -15.40 -4.84 9.23
CA ASP A 256 -15.25 -5.99 8.34
C ASP A 256 -14.91 -5.56 6.91
N GLN A 257 -15.43 -4.42 6.46
CA GLN A 257 -15.14 -3.90 5.14
C GLN A 257 -13.68 -3.45 5.01
N LEU A 258 -13.12 -2.75 5.99
CA LEU A 258 -11.69 -2.39 5.94
C LEU A 258 -10.79 -3.62 6.07
N LYS A 259 -11.16 -4.62 6.88
CA LYS A 259 -10.46 -5.91 6.93
C LYS A 259 -10.43 -6.59 5.58
N GLU A 260 -11.53 -6.55 4.83
CA GLU A 260 -11.61 -7.10 3.47
C GLU A 260 -10.60 -6.42 2.54
N VAL A 261 -10.58 -5.09 2.54
CA VAL A 261 -9.67 -4.26 1.74
C VAL A 261 -8.21 -4.58 2.07
N ILE A 262 -7.84 -4.53 3.36
CA ILE A 262 -6.47 -4.81 3.83
C ILE A 262 -6.07 -6.24 3.47
N HIS A 263 -6.96 -7.21 3.69
CA HIS A 263 -6.68 -8.59 3.34
C HIS A 263 -6.43 -8.76 1.83
N ARG A 264 -7.16 -8.03 0.98
CA ARG A 264 -6.94 -8.07 -0.47
C ARG A 264 -5.57 -7.45 -0.85
N CYS A 265 -5.16 -6.36 -0.22
CA CYS A 265 -3.82 -5.78 -0.42
C CYS A 265 -2.70 -6.77 -0.03
N LEU A 266 -2.83 -7.43 1.13
CA LEU A 266 -1.82 -8.34 1.69
C LEU A 266 -1.93 -9.79 1.19
N GLY A 267 -2.91 -10.06 0.33
CA GLY A 267 -3.23 -11.40 -0.14
C GLY A 267 -2.34 -11.88 -1.28
N VAL A 268 -2.85 -12.89 -1.99
CA VAL A 268 -2.22 -13.44 -3.19
C VAL A 268 -2.03 -12.34 -4.23
N ARG A 269 -0.80 -12.19 -4.75
CA ARG A 269 -0.40 -11.13 -5.69
C ARG A 269 -1.38 -10.89 -6.84
N GLY A 270 -1.80 -11.95 -7.54
CA GLY A 270 -2.73 -11.85 -8.66
C GLY A 270 -4.18 -11.46 -8.29
N LYS A 271 -4.49 -11.33 -7.00
CA LYS A 271 -5.81 -10.94 -6.48
C LYS A 271 -5.83 -9.58 -5.80
N ARG A 272 -4.66 -8.93 -5.66
CA ARG A 272 -4.56 -7.56 -5.12
C ARG A 272 -5.35 -6.57 -5.99
N TYR A 273 -5.51 -5.35 -5.52
CA TYR A 273 -5.94 -4.26 -6.40
C TYR A 273 -4.87 -4.04 -7.47
N GLU A 274 -5.31 -3.82 -8.71
CA GLU A 274 -4.39 -3.67 -9.85
C GLU A 274 -3.63 -2.34 -9.78
N ALA A 275 -4.32 -1.28 -9.34
CA ALA A 275 -3.77 0.08 -9.24
C ALA A 275 -4.40 0.88 -8.08
N ALA A 276 -3.86 2.07 -7.81
CA ALA A 276 -4.28 2.92 -6.69
C ALA A 276 -5.74 3.37 -6.82
N GLY A 277 -6.20 3.73 -8.01
CA GLY A 277 -7.60 4.09 -8.26
C GLY A 277 -8.62 3.01 -7.81
N GLU A 278 -8.31 1.72 -8.03
CA GLU A 278 -9.18 0.63 -7.59
C GLU A 278 -9.24 0.53 -6.06
N LEU A 279 -8.11 0.76 -5.38
CA LEU A 279 -8.05 0.80 -3.92
C LEU A 279 -8.76 2.03 -3.34
N ILE A 280 -8.67 3.20 -3.97
CA ILE A 280 -9.43 4.41 -3.57
C ILE A 280 -10.93 4.11 -3.61
N ALA A 281 -11.42 3.51 -4.69
CA ALA A 281 -12.83 3.12 -4.82
C ALA A 281 -13.23 2.16 -3.70
N ALA A 282 -12.39 1.17 -3.38
CA ALA A 282 -12.66 0.23 -2.30
C ALA A 282 -12.62 0.85 -0.90
N LEU A 283 -11.81 1.88 -0.66
CA LEU A 283 -11.80 2.60 0.63
C LEU A 283 -13.04 3.49 0.83
N ARG A 284 -13.62 4.01 -0.26
CA ARG A 284 -14.78 4.92 -0.24
C ARG A 284 -16.12 4.18 -0.24
N HIS A 285 -16.21 3.09 -1.00
CA HIS A 285 -17.47 2.39 -1.19
C HIS A 285 -17.49 1.10 -0.37
N SER A 286 -18.49 0.95 0.49
CA SER A 286 -18.79 -0.35 1.08
C SER A 286 -19.30 -1.28 -0.01
N SER A 287 -18.58 -2.38 -0.27
CA SER A 287 -19.04 -3.41 -1.18
C SER A 287 -20.40 -3.94 -0.72
N THR A 288 -21.46 -3.70 -1.50
CA THR A 288 -22.77 -4.28 -1.23
C THR A 288 -22.67 -5.81 -1.24
N GLU A 289 -23.28 -6.48 -0.27
CA GLU A 289 -23.34 -7.94 -0.29
C GLU A 289 -24.04 -8.41 -1.57
N PRO A 290 -23.55 -9.48 -2.24
CA PRO A 290 -24.29 -10.04 -3.35
C PRO A 290 -25.66 -10.51 -2.83
N GLY A 291 -26.73 -9.90 -3.34
CA GLY A 291 -28.09 -10.24 -2.96
C GLY A 291 -28.43 -11.69 -3.30
N PHE A 292 -29.32 -12.29 -2.51
CA PHE A 292 -29.83 -13.62 -2.83
C PHE A 292 -30.60 -13.59 -4.16
N SER A 293 -30.21 -14.47 -5.06
CA SER A 293 -30.76 -14.62 -6.40
C SER A 293 -31.61 -15.88 -6.49
N ARG A 294 -32.58 -15.93 -7.41
CA ARG A 294 -33.31 -17.18 -7.68
C ARG A 294 -32.62 -18.02 -8.75
N VAL A 295 -32.50 -19.33 -8.49
CA VAL A 295 -32.04 -20.35 -9.42
C VAL A 295 -33.15 -21.41 -9.56
N ARG A 296 -33.44 -21.85 -10.79
CA ARG A 296 -34.50 -22.84 -11.10
C ARG A 296 -34.03 -24.30 -11.03
N SER A 297 -32.76 -24.55 -11.32
CA SER A 297 -32.15 -25.89 -11.28
C SER A 297 -30.64 -25.80 -11.04
N LEU A 298 -30.08 -26.82 -10.39
CA LEU A 298 -28.63 -26.97 -10.19
C LEU A 298 -27.97 -27.88 -11.24
N ALA A 299 -28.76 -28.53 -12.11
CA ALA A 299 -28.25 -29.41 -13.15
C ALA A 299 -27.30 -28.68 -14.10
N GLY A 300 -26.12 -29.26 -14.35
CA GLY A 300 -25.07 -28.68 -15.19
C GLY A 300 -24.36 -27.46 -14.59
N LYS A 301 -24.77 -26.97 -13.42
CA LYS A 301 -24.18 -25.79 -12.78
C LYS A 301 -22.99 -26.16 -11.91
N ARG A 302 -21.96 -25.32 -11.93
CA ARG A 302 -20.82 -25.37 -11.02
C ARG A 302 -21.15 -24.65 -9.72
N VAL A 303 -21.19 -25.40 -8.62
CA VAL A 303 -21.69 -24.95 -7.32
C VAL A 303 -20.57 -24.96 -6.28
N SER A 304 -20.42 -23.88 -5.52
CA SER A 304 -19.61 -23.87 -4.29
C SER A 304 -20.44 -23.51 -3.07
N PHE A 305 -19.95 -23.87 -1.88
CA PHE A 305 -20.65 -23.67 -0.60
C PHE A 305 -19.84 -22.79 0.34
N THR A 306 -20.49 -21.90 1.07
CA THR A 306 -19.91 -21.06 2.13
C THR A 306 -20.82 -20.95 3.36
N GLY A 307 -20.26 -20.59 4.51
CA GLY A 307 -20.98 -20.46 5.79
C GLY A 307 -21.37 -21.80 6.44
N PHE A 308 -22.10 -21.71 7.54
CA PHE A 308 -22.72 -22.81 8.26
C PHE A 308 -24.05 -23.19 7.61
N LEU A 309 -24.08 -24.36 6.98
CA LEU A 309 -25.29 -24.91 6.36
C LEU A 309 -26.15 -25.58 7.44
N SER A 310 -27.45 -25.75 7.19
CA SER A 310 -28.38 -26.48 8.08
C SER A 310 -28.06 -27.97 8.21
N ARG A 311 -27.31 -28.53 7.26
CA ARG A 311 -26.85 -29.92 7.27
C ARG A 311 -25.34 -30.01 7.00
N PRO A 312 -24.69 -31.15 7.32
CA PRO A 312 -23.26 -31.33 7.05
C PRO A 312 -22.88 -31.02 5.61
N ARG A 313 -21.72 -30.39 5.42
CA ARG A 313 -21.26 -29.95 4.09
C ARG A 313 -21.06 -31.15 3.14
N SER A 314 -20.64 -32.31 3.66
CA SER A 314 -20.56 -33.57 2.90
C SER A 314 -21.92 -33.98 2.31
N GLU A 315 -22.99 -33.90 3.12
CA GLU A 315 -24.36 -34.21 2.68
C GLU A 315 -24.85 -33.22 1.63
N ALA A 316 -24.63 -31.92 1.84
CA ALA A 316 -24.97 -30.88 0.88
C ALA A 316 -24.25 -31.10 -0.47
N MET A 317 -22.96 -31.44 -0.45
CA MET A 317 -22.19 -31.74 -1.66
C MET A 317 -22.72 -32.99 -2.38
N ALA A 318 -23.06 -34.05 -1.65
CA ALA A 318 -23.67 -35.26 -2.22
C ALA A 318 -25.05 -34.96 -2.84
N ALA A 319 -25.89 -34.18 -2.16
CA ALA A 319 -27.19 -33.77 -2.65
C ALA A 319 -27.09 -32.92 -3.94
N ALA A 320 -26.12 -32.00 -4.00
CA ALA A 320 -25.86 -31.22 -5.21
C ALA A 320 -25.44 -32.10 -6.40
N ARG A 321 -24.54 -33.07 -6.18
CA ARG A 321 -24.12 -34.02 -7.23
C ARG A 321 -25.29 -34.85 -7.74
N ARG A 322 -26.13 -35.38 -6.84
CA ARG A 322 -27.36 -36.09 -7.22
C ARG A 322 -28.34 -35.20 -8.01
N ALA A 323 -28.38 -33.91 -7.72
CA ALA A 323 -29.17 -32.95 -8.49
C ALA A 323 -28.54 -32.57 -9.85
N GLY A 324 -27.40 -33.18 -10.23
CA GLY A 324 -26.69 -32.96 -11.48
C GLY A 324 -25.73 -31.77 -11.47
N ALA A 325 -25.36 -31.25 -10.31
CA ALA A 325 -24.43 -30.14 -10.18
C ALA A 325 -22.97 -30.61 -10.12
N ILE A 326 -22.05 -29.75 -10.58
CA ILE A 326 -20.60 -29.96 -10.48
C ILE A 326 -20.11 -29.20 -9.24
N VAL A 327 -19.73 -29.92 -8.18
CA VAL A 327 -19.32 -29.30 -6.92
C VAL A 327 -17.87 -28.85 -6.96
N GLN A 328 -17.62 -27.59 -6.61
CA GLN A 328 -16.30 -26.98 -6.54
C GLN A 328 -15.90 -26.60 -5.11
N SER A 329 -14.64 -26.89 -4.76
CA SER A 329 -14.07 -26.56 -3.45
C SER A 329 -13.89 -25.05 -3.25
N LYS A 330 -13.58 -24.31 -4.33
CA LYS A 330 -13.38 -22.85 -4.33
C LYS A 330 -14.16 -22.20 -5.47
N PRO A 331 -14.76 -21.02 -5.25
CA PRO A 331 -15.36 -20.25 -6.33
C PRO A 331 -14.28 -19.68 -7.27
N GLY A 332 -14.62 -19.51 -8.54
CA GLY A 332 -13.79 -18.91 -9.57
C GLY A 332 -14.63 -18.50 -10.79
N ARG A 333 -13.99 -18.12 -11.90
CA ARG A 333 -14.69 -17.66 -13.12
C ARG A 333 -15.68 -18.66 -13.71
N SER A 334 -15.49 -19.95 -13.44
CA SER A 334 -16.38 -21.01 -13.91
C SER A 334 -17.55 -21.30 -12.97
N THR A 335 -17.60 -20.67 -11.78
CA THR A 335 -18.65 -20.93 -10.79
C THR A 335 -19.94 -20.23 -11.20
N ASP A 336 -21.03 -20.98 -11.27
CA ASP A 336 -22.35 -20.45 -11.62
C ASP A 336 -23.16 -20.04 -10.37
N VAL A 337 -23.01 -20.81 -9.28
CA VAL A 337 -23.82 -20.66 -8.07
C VAL A 337 -22.96 -20.78 -6.80
N LEU A 338 -23.15 -19.85 -5.88
CA LEU A 338 -22.65 -19.94 -4.51
C LEU A 338 -23.81 -20.19 -3.55
N VAL A 339 -23.80 -21.32 -2.86
CA VAL A 339 -24.72 -21.62 -1.76
C VAL A 339 -24.16 -21.03 -0.47
N ARG A 340 -24.92 -20.12 0.15
CA ARG A 340 -24.55 -19.43 1.39
C ARG A 340 -25.47 -19.87 2.53
N GLY A 341 -24.86 -20.42 3.57
CA GLY A 341 -25.47 -20.64 4.88
C GLY A 341 -25.30 -19.46 5.83
N ARG A 342 -25.57 -19.68 7.12
CA ARG A 342 -25.35 -18.68 8.19
C ARG A 342 -23.88 -18.26 8.23
N THR A 343 -23.60 -16.99 8.50
CA THR A 343 -22.24 -16.48 8.43
C THR A 343 -21.38 -16.99 9.58
N ASN A 344 -20.08 -17.13 9.34
CA ASN A 344 -19.11 -17.48 10.36
C ASN A 344 -18.33 -16.23 10.77
N VAL A 345 -18.64 -15.69 11.96
CA VAL A 345 -18.05 -14.45 12.49
C VAL A 345 -16.53 -14.57 12.71
N LEU A 346 -15.97 -15.78 12.77
CA LEU A 346 -14.52 -15.99 12.87
C LEU A 346 -13.77 -15.84 11.54
N GLN A 347 -14.48 -15.54 10.43
CA GLN A 347 -13.86 -15.30 9.12
C GLN A 347 -13.08 -13.97 9.09
N ILE A 348 -12.25 -13.81 8.06
CA ILE A 348 -11.26 -12.71 7.96
C ILE A 348 -11.93 -11.33 8.05
N ALA A 349 -13.11 -11.19 7.46
CA ALA A 349 -13.95 -9.99 7.54
C ALA A 349 -15.31 -10.33 8.18
N GLY A 350 -15.25 -11.05 9.32
CA GLY A 350 -16.38 -11.22 10.24
C GLY A 350 -17.67 -11.74 9.61
N ALA A 351 -18.78 -11.06 9.89
CA ALA A 351 -20.13 -11.45 9.47
C ALA A 351 -20.40 -11.18 7.97
N VAL A 352 -19.51 -10.44 7.31
CA VAL A 352 -19.70 -9.88 5.96
C VAL A 352 -18.73 -10.48 4.93
N GLY A 353 -17.68 -11.21 5.37
CA GLY A 353 -16.54 -11.50 4.51
C GLY A 353 -15.81 -12.82 4.77
N GLY A 354 -16.41 -13.91 4.28
CA GLY A 354 -15.67 -15.15 4.01
C GLY A 354 -14.89 -15.05 2.71
N LEU A 355 -13.71 -15.71 2.65
CA LEU A 355 -12.85 -15.76 1.45
C LEU A 355 -13.61 -16.08 0.16
N LYS A 356 -14.65 -16.91 0.22
CA LYS A 356 -15.50 -17.25 -0.91
C LYS A 356 -16.44 -16.11 -1.33
N VAL A 357 -17.01 -15.39 -0.37
CA VAL A 357 -17.89 -14.24 -0.64
C VAL A 357 -17.08 -13.08 -1.23
N MET A 358 -15.88 -12.84 -0.68
CA MET A 358 -14.92 -11.86 -1.24
C MET A 358 -14.58 -12.19 -2.70
N GLU A 359 -14.32 -13.46 -3.01
CA GLU A 359 -14.03 -13.87 -4.39
C GLU A 359 -15.24 -13.65 -5.32
N ILE A 360 -16.48 -13.88 -4.84
CA ILE A 360 -17.67 -13.57 -5.64
C ILE A 360 -17.81 -12.08 -5.90
N ARG A 361 -17.59 -11.22 -4.91
CA ARG A 361 -17.59 -9.75 -5.09
C ARG A 361 -16.54 -9.33 -6.12
N ARG A 362 -15.35 -9.91 -6.05
CA ARG A 362 -14.27 -9.66 -7.01
C ARG A 362 -14.66 -10.06 -8.43
N LEU A 363 -15.29 -11.23 -8.59
CA LEU A 363 -15.78 -11.68 -9.90
C LEU A 363 -16.87 -10.74 -10.43
N ALA A 364 -17.83 -10.34 -9.60
CA ALA A 364 -18.89 -9.41 -9.96
C ALA A 364 -18.34 -8.05 -10.41
N ALA A 365 -17.30 -7.53 -9.75
CA ALA A 365 -16.61 -6.30 -10.18
C ALA A 365 -15.95 -6.41 -11.56
N THR A 366 -15.65 -7.63 -12.03
CA THR A 366 -15.15 -7.90 -13.39
C THR A 366 -16.25 -8.33 -14.36
N GLY A 367 -17.52 -8.03 -14.05
CA GLY A 367 -18.68 -8.38 -14.86
C GLY A 367 -19.09 -9.86 -14.80
N HIS A 368 -18.42 -10.69 -14.01
CA HIS A 368 -18.75 -12.10 -13.87
C HIS A 368 -19.81 -12.30 -12.78
N ILE A 369 -21.03 -12.67 -13.20
CA ILE A 369 -22.16 -12.83 -12.30
C ILE A 369 -22.20 -14.26 -11.75
N VAL A 370 -22.04 -14.40 -10.43
CA VAL A 370 -22.27 -15.66 -9.73
C VAL A 370 -23.54 -15.54 -8.89
N LYS A 371 -24.51 -16.43 -9.12
CA LYS A 371 -25.79 -16.38 -8.40
C LYS A 371 -25.60 -16.87 -6.98
N VAL A 372 -25.92 -16.04 -5.98
CA VAL A 372 -25.87 -16.45 -4.57
C VAL A 372 -27.23 -16.94 -4.15
N ILE A 373 -27.33 -18.17 -3.63
CA ILE A 373 -28.60 -18.73 -3.11
C ILE A 373 -28.47 -19.09 -1.63
N GLY A 374 -29.57 -18.96 -0.90
CA GLY A 374 -29.64 -19.34 0.50
C GLY A 374 -29.73 -20.85 0.69
N ASP A 375 -29.30 -21.33 1.85
CA ASP A 375 -29.36 -22.75 2.23
C ASP A 375 -30.78 -23.34 2.10
N GLY A 376 -31.82 -22.60 2.48
CA GLY A 376 -33.22 -23.03 2.31
C GLY A 376 -33.63 -23.24 0.84
N GLN A 377 -33.22 -22.36 -0.07
CA GLN A 377 -33.48 -22.52 -1.50
C GLN A 377 -32.70 -23.71 -2.07
N PHE A 378 -31.44 -23.88 -1.67
CA PHE A 378 -30.61 -25.01 -2.07
C PHE A 378 -31.31 -26.35 -1.77
N TRP A 379 -31.82 -26.53 -0.55
CA TRP A 379 -32.52 -27.77 -0.18
C TRP A 379 -33.82 -28.00 -0.94
N LYS A 380 -34.54 -26.95 -1.36
CA LYS A 380 -35.71 -27.09 -2.23
C LYS A 380 -35.32 -27.59 -3.63
N LEU A 381 -34.21 -27.09 -4.19
CA LEU A 381 -33.74 -27.46 -5.53
C LEU A 381 -33.22 -28.89 -5.64
N VAL A 382 -32.59 -29.43 -4.59
CA VAL A 382 -32.10 -30.82 -4.60
C VAL A 382 -33.21 -31.84 -4.30
N LYS A 383 -34.31 -31.42 -3.66
CA LYS A 383 -35.47 -32.27 -3.37
C LYS A 383 -36.43 -32.41 -4.55
N SER A 384 -36.60 -31.38 -5.37
CA SER A 384 -37.56 -31.40 -6.49
C SER A 384 -37.25 -32.45 -7.57
N ARG A 385 -35.99 -32.90 -7.67
CA ARG A 385 -35.56 -33.92 -8.63
C ARG A 385 -35.84 -35.36 -8.19
N ARG A 386 -36.33 -35.57 -6.96
CA ARG A 386 -36.74 -36.90 -6.45
C ARG A 386 -38.12 -37.35 -6.94
N ARG A 387 -38.86 -36.50 -7.67
CA ARG A 387 -40.23 -36.74 -8.14
C ARG A 387 -40.35 -36.93 -9.67
N ARG A 388 -39.27 -37.26 -10.37
CA ARG A 388 -39.29 -37.63 -11.78
C ARG A 388 -38.64 -38.98 -11.97
#